data_AF-A0A7V6BXX2-F1
#
_entry.id   AF-A0A7V6BXX2-F1
#
_cell.length_a   1.000
_cell.length_b   1.000
_cell.length_c   1.000
_cell.angle_alpha   90.00
_cell.angle_beta   90.00
_cell.angle_gamma   90.00
#
_symmetry.space_group_name_H-M   'P 1'
#
loop_
_entity.id
_entity.type
_entity.pdbx_description
1 polymer ?
#
loop_
_entity_poly.entity_id
_entity_poly.type
_entity_poly.pdbx_seq_one_letter_code
_entity_poly.pdbx_strand_id
1 'polypeptide(L)'
;MPVNTDWPCWEIMKCNPENALQCPAYKSNRPCWDIMRELDPFSAHICSDCIVYVIKQKESIFSKEEIIQIMHRKGIHVDSGCPLAQARVQQLQQNN
;
A
#
# COMPACT_ATOMS: atom_id res chain seq x y z
N MET A 1 -14.01 11.34 -6.74
CA MET A 1 -13.87 10.36 -5.63
C MET A 1 -12.51 9.67 -5.73
N PRO A 2 -11.61 9.82 -4.75
CA PRO A 2 -10.33 9.10 -4.74
C PRO A 2 -10.59 7.60 -4.56
N VAL A 3 -9.85 6.75 -5.27
CA VAL A 3 -9.82 5.32 -4.94
C VAL A 3 -8.99 5.23 -3.67
N ASN A 4 -9.62 4.99 -2.52
CA ASN A 4 -8.90 4.74 -1.28
C ASN A 4 -8.20 3.38 -1.42
N THR A 5 -7.04 3.38 -2.06
CA THR A 5 -6.11 2.24 -2.06
C THR A 5 -5.33 2.24 -0.75
N ASP A 6 -6.04 2.24 0.39
CA ASP A 6 -5.48 2.17 1.75
C ASP A 6 -4.70 0.86 1.99
N TRP A 7 -4.69 -0.03 1.00
CA TRP A 7 -3.84 -1.19 0.91
C TRP A 7 -2.37 -0.84 1.18
N PRO A 8 -1.75 -1.51 2.16
CA PRO A 8 -0.34 -1.31 2.45
C PRO A 8 0.53 -1.97 1.38
N CYS A 9 1.81 -1.56 1.32
CA CYS A 9 2.71 -1.98 0.25
C CYS A 9 2.89 -3.50 0.17
N TRP A 10 2.88 -4.21 1.31
CA TRP A 10 3.10 -5.65 1.37
C TRP A 10 1.93 -6.46 0.78
N GLU A 11 0.70 -5.96 0.87
CA GLU A 11 -0.46 -6.59 0.21
C GLU A 11 -0.37 -6.40 -1.31
N ILE A 12 -0.02 -5.18 -1.74
CA ILE A 12 0.17 -4.86 -3.17
C ILE A 12 1.32 -5.68 -3.77
N MET A 13 2.41 -5.81 -3.03
CA MET A 13 3.59 -6.56 -3.45
C MET A 13 3.47 -8.07 -3.20
N LYS A 14 2.42 -8.53 -2.51
CA LYS A 14 2.24 -9.93 -2.07
C LYS A 14 3.47 -10.47 -1.34
N CYS A 15 4.01 -9.68 -0.41
CA CYS A 15 5.11 -10.11 0.44
C CYS A 15 4.65 -11.29 1.31
N ASN A 16 5.50 -12.31 1.45
CA ASN A 16 5.23 -13.36 2.41
C ASN A 16 5.36 -12.81 3.86
N PRO A 17 4.73 -13.46 4.86
CA PRO A 17 4.73 -12.97 6.24
C PRO A 17 6.13 -12.84 6.85
N GLU A 18 7.04 -13.77 6.55
CA GLU A 18 8.40 -13.78 7.10
C GLU A 18 9.20 -12.55 6.64
N ASN A 19 9.13 -12.21 5.35
CA ASN A 19 9.77 -11.02 4.78
C ASN A 19 9.10 -9.74 5.27
N ALA A 20 7.78 -9.73 5.41
CA ALA A 20 7.03 -8.59 5.91
C ALA A 20 7.46 -8.24 7.35
N LEU A 21 7.65 -9.23 8.22
CA LEU A 21 8.11 -9.03 9.60
C LEU A 21 9.53 -8.42 9.70
N GLN A 22 10.36 -8.53 8.67
CA GLN A 22 11.67 -7.88 8.61
C GLN A 22 11.62 -6.49 7.96
N CYS A 23 10.52 -6.15 7.27
CA CYS A 23 10.38 -4.89 6.55
C CYS A 23 10.09 -3.72 7.49
N PRO A 24 10.90 -2.64 7.47
CA PRO A 24 10.66 -1.44 8.27
C PRO A 24 9.30 -0.77 7.96
N ALA A 25 8.83 -0.87 6.71
CA ALA A 25 7.52 -0.36 6.32
C ALA A 25 6.35 -1.13 6.92
N TYR A 26 6.51 -2.43 7.17
CA TYR A 26 5.48 -3.25 7.83
C TYR A 26 5.29 -2.85 9.30
N LYS A 27 6.36 -2.40 9.95
CA LYS A 27 6.37 -1.98 11.36
C LYS A 27 5.95 -0.52 11.56
N SER A 28 5.58 0.18 10.50
CA SER A 28 5.34 1.63 10.49
C SER A 28 3.98 1.96 9.90
N ASN A 29 3.43 3.10 10.32
CA ASN A 29 2.24 3.69 9.69
C ASN A 29 2.59 4.61 8.51
N ARG A 30 3.88 4.75 8.18
CA ARG A 30 4.33 5.62 7.08
C ARG A 30 4.35 4.84 5.76
N PRO A 31 4.17 5.53 4.62
CA PRO A 31 4.37 4.92 3.32
C PRO A 31 5.78 4.33 3.16
N CYS A 32 5.89 3.22 2.44
CA CYS A 32 7.16 2.53 2.25
C CYS A 32 8.23 3.42 1.58
N TRP A 33 7.83 4.32 0.68
CA TRP A 33 8.75 5.23 -0.02
C TRP A 33 9.36 6.30 0.89
N ASP A 34 8.68 6.71 1.96
CA ASP A 34 9.24 7.66 2.92
C ASP A 34 10.28 6.99 3.79
N ILE A 35 10.03 5.74 4.20
CA ILE A 35 10.93 4.95 5.02
C ILE A 35 12.17 4.53 4.23
N MET A 36 11.99 4.03 3.01
CA MET A 36 13.12 3.64 2.17
C MET A 36 14.01 4.82 1.80
N ARG A 37 13.45 6.03 1.68
CA ARG A 37 14.24 7.24 1.45
C ARG A 37 15.16 7.59 2.61
N GLU A 38 14.79 7.25 3.84
CA GLU A 38 15.61 7.46 5.03
C GLU A 38 16.66 6.34 5.21
N LEU A 39 16.28 5.10 4.92
CA LEU A 39 17.16 3.93 5.13
C LEU A 39 18.17 3.73 4.00
N ASP A 40 17.74 3.96 2.76
CA ASP A 40 18.57 3.80 1.57
C ASP A 40 18.24 4.91 0.55
N PRO A 41 18.77 6.14 0.76
CA PRO A 41 18.53 7.27 -0.12
C PRO A 41 18.99 7.02 -1.56
N PHE A 42 20.03 6.20 -1.74
CA PHE A 42 20.58 5.90 -3.06
C PHE A 42 19.63 5.06 -3.89
N SER A 43 18.94 4.08 -3.29
CA SER A 43 17.95 3.25 -3.98
C SER A 43 16.53 3.82 -3.93
N ALA A 44 16.30 4.94 -3.23
CA ALA A 44 14.98 5.52 -3.04
C ALA A 44 14.29 5.96 -4.35
N HIS A 45 15.07 6.28 -5.39
CA HIS A 45 14.54 6.57 -6.73
C HIS A 45 13.78 5.39 -7.34
N ILE A 46 14.11 4.14 -6.96
CA ILE A 46 13.36 2.95 -7.40
C ILE A 46 11.91 3.00 -6.89
N CYS A 47 11.67 3.70 -5.77
CA CYS A 47 10.32 3.84 -5.24
C CYS A 47 9.42 4.70 -6.14
N SER A 48 9.94 5.67 -6.92
CA SER A 48 9.08 6.47 -7.82
C SER A 48 8.52 5.65 -8.98
N ASP A 49 9.23 4.61 -9.38
CA ASP A 49 8.82 3.68 -10.44
C ASP A 49 8.07 2.46 -9.89
N CYS A 50 8.02 2.32 -8.56
CA CYS A 50 7.34 1.21 -7.91
C CYS A 50 5.82 1.32 -8.09
N ILE A 51 5.20 0.19 -8.45
CA ILE A 51 3.75 0.13 -8.65
C ILE A 51 2.94 0.59 -7.42
N VAL A 52 3.47 0.39 -6.22
CA VAL A 52 2.88 0.87 -4.97
C VAL A 52 2.80 2.39 -4.95
N TYR A 53 3.90 3.06 -5.32
CA TYR A 53 3.96 4.52 -5.37
C TYR A 53 3.01 5.03 -6.45
N VAL A 54 3.17 4.55 -7.67
CA VAL A 54 2.41 5.01 -8.83
C VAL A 54 0.89 4.90 -8.62
N ILE A 55 0.41 3.83 -7.96
CA ILE A 55 -1.02 3.65 -7.69
C ILE A 55 -1.53 4.49 -6.51
N LYS A 56 -0.66 4.79 -5.53
CA LYS A 56 -1.05 5.56 -4.33
C LYS A 56 -0.85 7.07 -4.48
N GLN A 57 -0.24 7.54 -5.57
CA GLN A 57 -0.15 8.97 -5.88
C GLN A 57 -1.52 9.58 -6.16
N LYS A 58 -1.77 10.77 -5.59
CA LYS A 58 -3.00 11.56 -5.85
C LYS A 58 -3.11 11.97 -7.33
N GLU A 59 -1.97 12.20 -7.97
CA GLU A 59 -1.85 12.56 -9.39
C GLU A 59 -1.13 11.43 -10.14
N SER A 60 -1.73 10.24 -10.13
CA SER A 60 -1.24 9.13 -10.93
C SER A 60 -1.43 9.42 -12.42
N ILE A 61 -0.50 8.93 -13.25
CA ILE A 61 -0.67 8.91 -14.72
C ILE A 61 -1.75 7.92 -15.16
N PHE A 62 -2.12 6.98 -14.30
CA PHE A 62 -3.19 6.02 -14.55
C PHE A 62 -4.53 6.57 -14.08
N SER A 63 -5.55 6.35 -14.88
CA SER A 63 -6.94 6.47 -14.47
C SER A 63 -7.26 5.50 -13.34
N LYS A 64 -8.41 5.71 -12.70
CA LYS A 64 -8.87 4.85 -11.59
C LYS A 64 -9.18 3.45 -12.06
N GLU A 65 -9.77 3.36 -13.24
CA GLU A 65 -10.14 2.12 -13.89
C GLU A 65 -8.87 1.31 -14.23
N GLU A 66 -7.83 1.97 -14.72
CA GLU A 66 -6.51 1.34 -14.93
C GLU A 66 -5.88 0.86 -13.62
N ILE A 67 -5.93 1.68 -12.57
CA ILE A 67 -5.47 1.29 -11.22
C ILE A 67 -6.20 0.04 -10.72
N ILE A 68 -7.53 0.00 -10.85
CA ILE A 68 -8.34 -1.16 -10.45
C ILE A 68 -7.96 -2.38 -11.28
N GLN A 69 -7.77 -2.24 -12.60
CA GLN A 69 -7.34 -3.34 -13.45
C GLN A 69 -5.94 -3.86 -13.08
N ILE A 70 -5.01 -2.97 -12.76
CA ILE A 70 -3.67 -3.37 -12.30
C ILE A 70 -3.77 -4.16 -10.99
N MET A 71 -4.54 -3.65 -10.03
CA MET A 71 -4.78 -4.32 -8.75
C MET A 71 -5.42 -5.70 -8.95
N HIS A 72 -6.45 -5.78 -9.80
CA HIS A 72 -7.12 -7.04 -10.12
C HIS A 72 -6.19 -8.05 -10.81
N ARG A 73 -5.35 -7.61 -11.76
CA ARG A 73 -4.32 -8.47 -12.38
C ARG A 73 -3.28 -8.96 -11.38
N LYS A 74 -3.01 -8.17 -10.34
CA LYS A 74 -2.21 -8.61 -9.20
C LYS A 74 -2.97 -9.53 -8.24
N GLY A 75 -4.28 -9.74 -8.42
CA GLY A 75 -5.13 -10.55 -7.57
C GLY A 75 -5.62 -9.82 -6.32
N ILE A 76 -5.76 -8.50 -6.38
CA ILE A 76 -6.31 -7.65 -5.32
C ILE A 76 -7.65 -7.12 -5.80
N HIS A 77 -8.72 -7.49 -5.10
CA HIS A 77 -10.07 -7.05 -5.40
C HIS A 77 -10.40 -5.79 -4.60
N VAL A 78 -10.55 -4.66 -5.30
CA VAL A 78 -10.77 -3.33 -4.69
C VAL A 78 -12.21 -3.18 -4.19
N ASP A 79 -13.14 -3.94 -4.76
CA ASP A 79 -14.58 -3.86 -4.52
C ASP A 79 -15.00 -4.37 -3.12
N SER A 80 -14.13 -5.14 -2.46
CA SER A 80 -14.40 -5.79 -1.17
C SER A 80 -14.06 -4.93 0.04
N GLY A 81 -13.50 -3.73 -0.17
CA GLY A 81 -12.80 -2.98 0.88
C GLY A 81 -11.49 -3.68 1.29
N CYS A 82 -10.55 -2.94 1.88
CA CYS A 82 -9.35 -3.55 2.44
C CYS A 82 -9.74 -4.39 3.69
N PRO A 83 -9.48 -5.70 3.73
CA PRO A 83 -9.86 -6.56 4.86
C PRO A 83 -9.29 -6.06 6.20
N LEU A 84 -8.11 -5.41 6.15
CA LEU A 84 -7.42 -4.89 7.34
C LEU A 84 -7.86 -3.48 7.75
N ALA A 85 -8.52 -2.70 6.87
CA ALA A 85 -9.15 -1.45 7.27
C ALA A 85 -10.35 -1.71 8.20
N GLN A 86 -11.08 -2.81 7.96
CA GLN A 86 -12.18 -3.26 8.82
C GLN A 86 -11.69 -3.68 10.22
N ALA A 87 -10.52 -4.34 10.31
CA ALA A 87 -9.94 -4.73 11.60
C ALA A 87 -9.54 -3.52 12.48
N ARG A 88 -9.10 -2.41 11.87
CA ARG A 88 -8.72 -1.18 12.59
C ARG A 88 -9.92 -0.37 13.08
N VAL A 89 -11.04 -0.38 12.35
CA VAL A 89 -12.29 0.28 12.79
C VAL A 89 -12.89 -0.42 14.01
N GLN A 90 -12.82 -1.75 14.08
CA GLN A 90 -13.32 -2.52 15.22
C GLN A 90 -12.53 -2.28 16.51
N GLN A 91 -11.21 -2.06 16.43
CA GLN A 91 -10.38 -1.75 17.60
C GLN A 91 -10.60 -0.34 18.17
N LEU A 92 -11.04 0.61 17.36
CA LEU A 92 -11.38 1.97 17.81
C LEU A 92 -12.78 2.08 18.44
N GLN A 93 -13.69 1.14 18.13
CA GLN A 93 -15.05 1.10 18.70
C GLN A 93 -15.15 0.35 20.03
N GLN A 94 -14.10 -0.37 20.46
CA GLN A 94 -14.07 -1.09 21.76
C GLN A 94 -13.44 -0.28 22.90
N ASN A 95 -12.93 0.93 22.63
CA ASN A 95 -12.32 1.82 23.62
C ASN A 95 -13.12 3.11 23.85
N ASN A 96 -14.45 3.09 23.66
CA ASN A 96 -15.34 4.21 23.96
C ASN A 96 -16.58 3.72 24.72
#